data_AF-A0A3P7I0U5-F1
#
_entry.id   AF-A0A3P7I0U5-F1
#
_cell.length_a   1.000
_cell.length_b   1.000
_cell.length_c   1.000
_cell.angle_alpha   90.00
_cell.angle_beta   90.00
_cell.angle_gamma   90.00
#
_symmetry.space_group_name_H-M   'P 1'
#
loop_
_entity.id
_entity.type
_entity.pdbx_description
1 polymer ?
#
loop_
_entity_poly.entity_id
_entity_poly.type
_entity_poly.pdbx_seq_one_letter_code
_entity_poly.pdbx_strand_id
1 'polypeptide(L)'
;QVGPYSNRQETYTYFSLPFCRGPKESIGHYHETMGESLLGIELDFSGLDIKFRTNTKKTVYCKKKLTADEYQTFVYAIKNSYFYQMYLDDMPIWGMVGEVDDTKTPPTYKLYTHKQLDIGYADKQVVDVNLTSGGHVEIHPGVELEFTYEVKWVQSSIKFADRFDKYLDPSFFQHRIHWFSIFNSFMMVVFLVGLVWMILVRTLRKDYARYQKEDSIDDLDADLGDEYGWKQVHGDVFRAPSMPLLFASCIGAGYHVFTVAVITIVLAIVGEFYTE
;
A
#
# COMPACT_ATOMS: atom_id res chain seq x y z
N GLN A 1 -0.93 -14.03 -14.28
CA GLN A 1 -2.14 -13.22 -14.58
C GLN A 1 -1.78 -12.06 -15.49
N VAL A 2 -2.75 -11.43 -16.14
CA VAL A 2 -2.60 -10.22 -16.99
C VAL A 2 -3.71 -9.22 -16.69
N GLY A 3 -3.47 -7.92 -16.89
CA GLY A 3 -4.49 -6.89 -16.72
C GLY A 3 -4.04 -5.50 -17.18
N PRO A 4 -4.97 -4.56 -17.37
CA PRO A 4 -4.66 -3.17 -17.74
C PRO A 4 -3.95 -2.44 -16.60
N TYR A 5 -2.91 -1.65 -16.93
CA TYR A 5 -2.21 -0.84 -15.93
C TYR A 5 -3.11 0.22 -15.29
N SER A 6 -4.12 0.72 -16.02
CA SER A 6 -5.08 1.73 -15.56
C SER A 6 -6.09 1.19 -14.53
N ASN A 7 -6.40 -0.10 -14.55
CA ASN A 7 -7.38 -0.72 -13.66
C ASN A 7 -6.80 -1.99 -13.02
N ARG A 8 -6.17 -1.81 -11.85
CA ARG A 8 -5.52 -2.91 -11.11
C ARG A 8 -6.49 -3.96 -10.54
N GLN A 9 -7.79 -3.68 -10.51
CA GLN A 9 -8.80 -4.65 -10.03
C GLN A 9 -9.21 -5.65 -11.12
N GLU A 10 -8.91 -5.35 -12.38
CA GLU A 10 -9.23 -6.19 -13.52
C GLU A 10 -8.04 -7.12 -13.81
N THR A 11 -8.23 -8.40 -13.49
CA THR A 11 -7.20 -9.43 -13.67
C THR A 11 -7.76 -10.63 -14.41
N TYR A 12 -7.02 -11.08 -15.42
CA TYR A 12 -7.32 -12.26 -16.23
C TYR A 12 -6.19 -13.30 -16.12
N THR A 13 -6.48 -14.53 -16.55
CA THR A 13 -5.47 -15.59 -16.67
C THR A 13 -4.40 -15.21 -17.69
N TYR A 14 -3.16 -15.66 -17.50
CA TYR A 14 -2.05 -15.26 -18.39
C TYR A 14 -2.28 -15.69 -19.85
N PHE A 15 -2.86 -16.87 -20.05
CA PHE A 15 -3.18 -17.43 -21.36
C PHE A 15 -4.51 -16.94 -21.95
N SER A 16 -5.18 -15.97 -21.32
CA SER A 16 -6.27 -15.23 -21.97
C SER A 16 -5.76 -14.40 -23.15
N LEU A 17 -4.51 -13.93 -23.07
CA LEU A 17 -3.77 -13.41 -24.22
C LEU A 17 -3.16 -14.56 -25.02
N PRO A 18 -3.00 -14.42 -26.34
CA PRO A 18 -2.58 -15.51 -27.22
C PRO A 18 -1.08 -15.86 -27.14
N PHE A 19 -0.51 -15.78 -25.94
CA PHE A 19 0.77 -16.40 -25.62
C PHE A 19 0.67 -17.93 -25.69
N CYS A 20 1.83 -18.55 -25.86
CA CYS A 20 1.95 -20.01 -25.86
C CYS A 20 2.62 -20.52 -24.59
N ARG A 21 2.27 -21.75 -24.24
CA ARG A 21 2.92 -22.52 -23.18
C ARG A 21 4.29 -23.00 -23.66
N GLY A 22 5.27 -23.00 -22.75
CA GLY A 22 6.57 -23.61 -23.00
C GLY A 22 6.51 -25.14 -23.05
N PRO A 23 7.63 -25.79 -23.41
CA PRO A 23 7.68 -27.23 -23.66
C PRO A 23 7.56 -28.09 -22.39
N LYS A 24 7.75 -27.52 -21.20
CA LYS A 24 7.64 -28.26 -19.94
C LYS A 24 6.18 -28.39 -19.55
N GLU A 25 5.70 -29.63 -19.36
CA GLU A 25 4.29 -29.90 -19.10
C GLU A 25 3.90 -29.80 -17.61
N SER A 26 4.82 -30.12 -16.70
CA SER A 26 4.54 -30.12 -15.26
C SER A 26 5.73 -29.69 -14.39
N ILE A 27 5.39 -29.24 -13.18
CA ILE A 27 6.34 -29.01 -12.10
C ILE A 27 6.36 -30.28 -11.24
N GLY A 28 7.55 -30.74 -10.83
CA GLY A 28 7.69 -31.98 -10.05
C GLY A 28 7.05 -31.92 -8.67
N HIS A 29 7.02 -30.74 -8.04
CA HIS A 29 6.44 -30.52 -6.72
C HIS A 29 5.80 -29.12 -6.68
N TYR A 30 4.48 -29.04 -6.83
CA TYR A 30 3.68 -27.85 -6.56
C TYR A 30 2.46 -28.26 -5.75
N HIS A 31 2.18 -27.52 -4.67
CA HIS A 31 0.98 -27.66 -3.88
C HIS A 31 0.42 -26.26 -3.65
N GLU A 32 -0.89 -26.12 -3.83
CA GLU A 32 -1.58 -24.86 -3.56
C GLU A 32 -1.37 -24.46 -2.09
N THR A 33 -0.98 -23.21 -1.87
CA THR A 33 -0.81 -22.69 -0.52
C THR A 33 -2.16 -22.28 0.07
N MET A 34 -2.28 -22.26 1.40
CA MET A 34 -3.51 -21.76 2.05
C MET A 34 -3.84 -20.32 1.64
N GLY A 35 -2.81 -19.50 1.38
CA GLY A 35 -2.98 -18.14 0.88
C GLY A 35 -3.57 -18.08 -0.52
N GLU A 36 -3.08 -18.91 -1.44
CA GLU A 36 -3.64 -19.04 -2.79
C GLU A 36 -5.11 -19.45 -2.76
N SER A 37 -5.44 -20.43 -1.92
CA SER A 37 -6.81 -20.93 -1.77
C SER A 37 -7.77 -19.88 -1.19
N LEU A 38 -7.34 -19.14 -0.17
CA LEU A 38 -8.16 -18.09 0.45
C LEU A 38 -8.33 -16.88 -0.47
N LEU A 39 -7.32 -16.55 -1.27
CA LEU A 39 -7.37 -15.45 -2.23
C LEU A 39 -8.05 -15.82 -3.55
N GLY A 40 -8.31 -17.12 -3.77
CA GLY A 40 -8.86 -17.63 -5.03
C GLY A 40 -7.90 -17.42 -6.20
N ILE A 41 -6.59 -17.46 -5.95
CA ILE A 41 -5.56 -17.25 -6.97
C ILE A 41 -5.15 -18.61 -7.53
N GLU A 42 -5.40 -18.82 -8.82
CA GLU A 42 -4.90 -19.99 -9.55
C GLU A 42 -3.62 -19.63 -10.33
N LEU A 43 -2.55 -20.39 -10.12
CA LEU A 43 -1.28 -20.22 -10.81
C LEU A 43 -1.19 -21.11 -12.05
N ASP A 44 -1.11 -20.47 -13.22
CA ASP A 44 -0.88 -21.12 -14.49
C ASP A 44 0.63 -21.37 -14.73
N PHE A 45 1.01 -22.61 -15.04
CA PHE A 45 2.40 -22.93 -15.34
C PHE A 45 2.83 -22.40 -16.72
N SER A 46 3.93 -21.64 -16.75
CA SER A 46 4.45 -21.02 -17.98
C SER A 46 5.11 -22.01 -18.95
N GLY A 47 5.55 -23.18 -18.47
CA GLY A 47 6.25 -24.18 -19.28
C GLY A 47 7.74 -23.89 -19.53
N LEU A 48 8.33 -22.90 -18.85
CA LEU A 48 9.76 -22.59 -18.93
C LEU A 48 10.58 -23.59 -18.09
N ASP A 49 11.64 -24.17 -18.66
CA ASP A 49 12.54 -25.07 -17.92
C ASP A 49 13.70 -24.31 -17.30
N ILE A 50 13.48 -23.84 -16.07
CA ILE A 50 14.50 -23.14 -15.28
C ILE A 50 15.11 -24.13 -14.29
N LYS A 51 16.42 -24.32 -14.37
CA LYS A 51 17.18 -25.15 -13.43
C LYS A 51 18.00 -24.26 -12.49
N PHE A 52 17.95 -24.59 -11.21
CA PHE A 52 18.65 -23.81 -10.17
C PHE A 52 20.14 -23.69 -10.48
N ARG A 53 20.69 -22.47 -10.40
CA ARG A 53 22.10 -22.13 -10.68
C ARG A 53 22.61 -22.54 -12.07
N THR A 54 21.71 -22.80 -13.01
CA THR A 54 22.07 -23.13 -14.40
C THR A 54 21.68 -21.99 -15.30
N ASN A 55 22.67 -21.31 -15.88
CA ASN A 55 22.43 -20.24 -16.84
C ASN A 55 21.86 -20.83 -18.13
N THR A 56 20.73 -20.29 -18.57
CA THR A 56 20.11 -20.65 -19.84
C THR A 56 20.35 -19.50 -20.80
N LYS A 57 21.13 -19.76 -21.87
CA LYS A 57 21.30 -18.79 -22.96
C LYS A 57 19.94 -18.51 -23.62
N LYS A 58 19.85 -17.45 -24.40
CA LYS A 58 18.64 -17.12 -25.16
C LYS A 58 18.13 -18.34 -25.95
N THR A 59 17.02 -18.90 -25.51
CA THR A 59 16.38 -20.08 -26.10
C THR A 59 14.95 -19.77 -26.53
N VAL A 60 14.57 -20.25 -27.71
CA VAL A 60 13.19 -20.18 -28.20
C VAL A 60 12.40 -21.26 -27.49
N TYR A 61 11.34 -20.89 -26.77
CA TYR A 61 10.46 -21.86 -26.10
C TYR A 61 9.18 -22.12 -26.90
N CYS A 62 8.84 -21.23 -27.83
CA CYS A 62 7.66 -21.37 -28.65
C CYS A 62 7.77 -20.52 -29.92
N LYS A 63 7.23 -21.05 -31.02
CA LYS A 63 6.93 -20.30 -32.24
C LYS A 63 5.44 -20.34 -32.49
N LYS A 64 4.86 -19.20 -32.85
CA LYS A 64 3.42 -19.10 -33.11
C LYS A 64 3.15 -18.13 -34.25
N LYS A 65 2.33 -18.55 -35.20
CA LYS A 65 1.82 -17.68 -36.27
C LYS A 65 0.56 -16.99 -35.81
N LEU A 66 0.53 -15.66 -35.91
CA LEU A 66 -0.55 -14.85 -35.39
C LEU A 66 -1.77 -14.85 -36.33
N THR A 67 -2.94 -15.22 -35.82
CA THR A 67 -4.20 -15.10 -36.57
C THR A 67 -4.73 -13.67 -36.54
N ALA A 68 -5.73 -13.34 -37.38
CA ALA A 68 -6.32 -12.01 -37.40
C ALA A 68 -7.00 -11.64 -36.06
N ASP A 69 -7.68 -12.61 -35.43
CA ASP A 69 -8.35 -12.40 -34.15
C ASP A 69 -7.35 -12.21 -33.00
N GLU A 70 -6.32 -13.07 -32.95
CA GLU A 70 -5.25 -12.97 -31.94
C GLU A 70 -4.46 -11.65 -32.06
N TYR A 71 -4.27 -11.17 -33.30
CA TYR A 71 -3.70 -9.86 -33.54
C TYR A 71 -4.55 -8.75 -32.92
N GLN A 72 -5.87 -8.77 -33.09
CA GLN A 72 -6.75 -7.77 -32.46
C GLN A 72 -6.70 -7.85 -30.93
N THR A 73 -6.61 -9.05 -30.35
CA THR A 73 -6.44 -9.22 -28.91
C THR A 73 -5.15 -8.58 -28.40
N PHE A 74 -4.01 -8.81 -29.07
CA PHE A 74 -2.76 -8.16 -28.69
C PHE A 74 -2.79 -6.65 -28.89
N VAL A 75 -3.37 -6.16 -29.98
CA VAL A 75 -3.53 -4.71 -30.21
C VAL A 75 -4.36 -4.07 -29.11
N TYR A 76 -5.46 -4.71 -28.69
CA TYR A 76 -6.28 -4.24 -27.58
C TYR A 76 -5.48 -4.19 -26.27
N ALA A 77 -4.72 -5.24 -25.96
CA ALA A 77 -3.90 -5.30 -24.76
C ALA A 77 -2.80 -4.23 -24.74
N ILE A 78 -2.13 -4.02 -25.88
CA ILE A 78 -1.06 -3.01 -26.03
C ILE A 78 -1.64 -1.59 -25.89
N LYS A 79 -2.77 -1.30 -26.55
CA LYS A 79 -3.45 0.01 -26.44
C LYS A 79 -3.83 0.36 -25.01
N ASN A 80 -4.28 -0.64 -24.24
CA ASN A 80 -4.68 -0.47 -22.84
C ASN A 80 -3.52 -0.67 -21.85
N SER A 81 -2.27 -0.68 -22.34
CA SER A 81 -1.06 -0.82 -21.51
C SER A 81 -1.14 -2.01 -20.56
N TYR A 82 -1.47 -3.19 -21.09
CA TYR A 82 -1.55 -4.40 -20.29
C TYR A 82 -0.17 -4.81 -19.77
N PHE A 83 -0.14 -5.20 -18.50
CA PHE A 83 0.99 -5.86 -17.88
C PHE A 83 0.60 -7.30 -17.52
N TYR A 84 1.62 -8.14 -17.36
CA TYR A 84 1.47 -9.49 -16.84
C TYR A 84 2.26 -9.65 -15.56
N GLN A 85 1.76 -10.51 -14.68
CA GLN A 85 2.39 -10.91 -13.45
C GLN A 85 2.67 -12.41 -13.49
N MET A 86 3.91 -12.78 -13.18
CA MET A 86 4.36 -14.15 -12.96
C MET A 86 4.94 -14.26 -11.56
N TYR A 87 5.09 -15.49 -11.08
CA TYR A 87 5.74 -15.77 -9.80
C TYR A 87 6.92 -16.71 -10.03
N LEU A 88 8.01 -16.47 -9.30
CA LEU A 88 9.16 -17.36 -9.23
C LEU A 88 9.60 -17.43 -7.77
N ASP A 89 9.49 -18.61 -7.16
CA ASP A 89 9.76 -18.82 -5.72
C ASP A 89 8.98 -17.82 -4.84
N ASP A 90 7.67 -17.72 -5.09
CA ASP A 90 6.70 -16.80 -4.46
C ASP A 90 6.94 -15.30 -4.69
N MET A 91 8.04 -14.91 -5.31
CA MET A 91 8.32 -13.52 -5.62
C MET A 91 7.57 -13.08 -6.89
N PRO A 92 6.77 -12.00 -6.82
CA PRO A 92 6.07 -11.49 -7.98
C PRO A 92 7.03 -10.76 -8.93
N ILE A 93 6.88 -11.01 -10.22
CA ILE A 93 7.57 -10.31 -11.29
C ILE A 93 6.54 -9.77 -12.28
N TRP A 94 6.73 -8.53 -12.71
CA TRP A 94 5.85 -7.86 -13.67
C TRP A 94 6.57 -7.57 -14.96
N GLY A 95 5.86 -7.67 -16.07
CA GLY A 95 6.34 -7.25 -17.38
C GLY A 95 5.23 -6.67 -18.23
N MET A 96 5.58 -5.75 -19.13
CA MET A 96 4.64 -5.19 -20.10
C MET A 96 4.43 -6.16 -21.25
N VAL A 97 3.21 -6.22 -21.80
CA VAL A 97 2.90 -7.05 -22.98
C VAL A 97 3.54 -6.48 -24.24
N GLY A 98 3.49 -5.17 -24.43
CA GLY A 98 4.04 -4.48 -25.59
C GLY A 98 4.01 -2.97 -25.42
N GLU A 99 4.35 -2.27 -26.50
CA GLU A 99 4.35 -0.81 -26.57
C GLU A 99 3.71 -0.33 -27.88
N VAL A 100 3.12 0.86 -27.84
CA VAL A 100 2.66 1.57 -29.03
C VAL A 100 3.79 2.45 -29.52
N ASP A 101 4.11 2.36 -30.82
CA ASP A 101 5.03 3.28 -31.47
C ASP A 101 4.22 4.35 -32.21
N ASP A 102 4.04 5.48 -31.55
CA ASP A 102 3.32 6.66 -32.05
C ASP A 102 4.15 7.50 -33.04
N THR A 103 5.43 7.15 -33.27
CA THR A 103 6.29 7.91 -34.19
C THR A 103 5.91 7.70 -35.66
N LYS A 104 5.19 6.61 -35.97
CA LYS A 104 4.72 6.27 -37.31
C LYS A 104 3.23 6.56 -37.44
N THR A 105 2.80 7.01 -38.62
CA THR A 105 1.38 7.21 -38.98
C THR A 105 1.00 6.26 -40.12
N PRO A 106 0.12 5.25 -39.88
CA PRO A 106 -0.61 4.93 -38.65
C PRO A 106 0.30 4.33 -37.54
N PRO A 107 -0.12 4.40 -36.27
CA PRO A 107 0.66 3.88 -35.14
C PRO A 107 0.88 2.37 -35.28
N THR A 108 2.11 1.94 -35.02
CA THR A 108 2.50 0.53 -35.08
C THR A 108 2.56 -0.07 -33.69
N TYR A 109 2.14 -1.33 -33.56
CA TYR A 109 2.11 -2.03 -32.27
C TYR A 109 3.29 -3.00 -32.20
N LYS A 110 4.10 -2.89 -31.14
CA LYS A 110 5.25 -3.76 -30.90
C LYS A 110 4.99 -4.65 -29.70
N LEU A 111 5.23 -5.94 -29.86
CA LEU A 111 5.11 -6.94 -28.80
C LEU A 111 6.49 -7.26 -28.23
N TYR A 112 6.58 -7.45 -26.90
CA TYR A 112 7.79 -7.98 -26.27
C TYR A 112 7.82 -9.51 -26.38
N THR A 113 8.76 -10.04 -27.15
CA THR A 113 8.89 -11.50 -27.37
C THR A 113 10.02 -12.15 -26.58
N HIS A 114 10.90 -11.35 -25.96
CA HIS A 114 12.04 -11.85 -25.20
C HIS A 114 11.89 -11.54 -23.70
N LYS A 115 12.12 -12.54 -22.86
CA LYS A 115 12.16 -12.41 -21.40
C LYS A 115 13.56 -12.73 -20.89
N GLN A 116 14.26 -11.76 -20.33
CA GLN A 116 15.51 -11.99 -19.61
C GLN A 116 15.22 -12.03 -18.11
N LEU A 117 15.49 -13.17 -17.48
CA LEU A 117 15.34 -13.39 -16.04
C LEU A 117 16.71 -13.37 -15.38
N ASP A 118 16.96 -12.34 -14.57
CA ASP A 118 18.15 -12.25 -13.74
C ASP A 118 17.75 -12.68 -12.32
N ILE A 119 18.24 -13.85 -11.89
CA ILE A 119 17.85 -14.50 -10.65
C ILE A 119 19.00 -14.42 -9.64
N GLY A 120 18.76 -13.71 -8.55
CA GLY A 120 19.65 -13.62 -7.40
C GLY A 120 19.55 -14.87 -6.51
N TYR A 121 20.69 -15.45 -6.14
CA TYR A 121 20.72 -16.56 -5.19
C TYR A 121 21.69 -16.31 -4.04
N ALA A 122 21.31 -16.76 -2.85
CA ALA A 122 22.15 -16.85 -1.67
C ALA A 122 22.11 -18.30 -1.18
N ASP A 123 23.26 -18.98 -1.16
CA ASP A 123 23.34 -20.40 -0.86
C ASP A 123 22.32 -21.22 -1.67
N LYS A 124 21.47 -22.02 -1.02
CA LYS A 124 20.50 -22.90 -1.68
C LYS A 124 19.14 -22.22 -1.93
N GLN A 125 19.05 -20.91 -1.82
CA GLN A 125 17.79 -20.18 -1.87
C GLN A 125 17.79 -19.07 -2.93
N VAL A 126 16.61 -18.79 -3.47
CA VAL A 126 16.39 -17.66 -4.38
C VAL A 126 16.04 -16.43 -3.53
N VAL A 127 16.70 -15.32 -3.80
CA VAL A 127 16.59 -14.09 -2.98
C VAL A 127 16.24 -12.84 -3.77
N ASP A 128 16.37 -12.85 -5.10
CA ASP A 128 15.90 -11.75 -5.95
C ASP A 128 15.54 -12.29 -7.33
N VAL A 129 14.60 -11.62 -8.00
CA VAL A 129 14.23 -11.91 -9.38
C VAL A 129 13.96 -10.60 -10.09
N ASN A 130 14.67 -10.38 -11.19
CA ASN A 130 14.42 -9.28 -12.10
C ASN A 130 14.01 -9.83 -13.47
N LEU A 131 12.98 -9.24 -14.03
CA LEU A 131 12.50 -9.54 -15.38
C LEU A 131 12.73 -8.31 -16.25
N THR A 132 13.51 -8.49 -17.31
CA THR A 132 13.67 -7.49 -18.37
C THR A 132 12.95 -8.00 -19.62
N SER A 133 11.90 -7.30 -20.03
CA SER A 133 11.22 -7.54 -21.31
C SER A 133 12.04 -6.92 -22.45
N GLY A 134 12.25 -7.68 -23.52
CA GLY A 134 12.91 -7.22 -24.74
C GLY A 134 12.31 -7.84 -26.00
N GLY A 135 13.00 -7.71 -27.12
CA GLY A 135 12.57 -8.32 -28.39
C GLY A 135 11.34 -7.64 -28.98
N HIS A 136 11.48 -6.38 -29.37
CA HIS A 136 10.41 -5.59 -29.99
C HIS A 136 10.12 -6.11 -31.39
N VAL A 137 8.97 -6.77 -31.57
CA VAL A 137 8.52 -7.25 -32.87
C VAL A 137 7.22 -6.52 -33.24
N GLU A 138 7.23 -5.84 -34.38
CA GLU A 138 6.02 -5.24 -34.95
C GLU A 138 5.03 -6.35 -35.33
N ILE A 139 3.83 -6.31 -34.77
CA ILE A 139 2.82 -7.33 -35.02
C ILE A 139 1.94 -6.97 -36.22
N HIS A 140 1.65 -7.95 -37.06
CA HIS A 140 0.66 -7.87 -38.12
C HIS A 140 0.00 -9.24 -38.32
N PRO A 141 -1.20 -9.33 -38.92
CA PRO A 141 -1.84 -10.62 -39.19
C PRO A 141 -0.91 -11.53 -40.01
N GLY A 142 -0.78 -12.78 -39.58
CA GLY A 142 0.04 -13.80 -40.25
C GLY A 142 1.54 -13.76 -39.94
N VAL A 143 2.03 -12.84 -39.12
CA VAL A 143 3.44 -12.82 -38.66
C VAL A 143 3.76 -14.06 -37.83
N GLU A 144 4.96 -14.60 -37.98
CA GLU A 144 5.47 -15.67 -37.12
C GLU A 144 6.27 -15.06 -35.97
N LEU A 145 5.79 -15.27 -34.73
CA LEU A 145 6.41 -14.78 -33.51
C LEU A 145 7.26 -15.89 -32.89
N GLU A 146 8.50 -15.57 -32.56
CA GLU A 146 9.39 -16.44 -31.79
C GLU A 146 9.51 -15.90 -30.36
N PHE A 147 8.95 -16.63 -29.40
CA PHE A 147 9.08 -16.28 -28.00
C PHE A 147 10.32 -16.91 -27.40
N THR A 148 11.14 -16.08 -26.75
CA THR A 148 12.43 -16.48 -26.22
C THR A 148 12.58 -16.10 -24.76
N TYR A 149 13.36 -16.91 -24.03
CA TYR A 149 13.76 -16.59 -22.67
C TYR A 149 15.26 -16.80 -22.47
N GLU A 150 15.83 -16.05 -21.55
CA GLU A 150 17.21 -16.18 -21.07
C GLU A 150 17.17 -16.15 -19.54
N VAL A 151 18.01 -16.96 -18.90
CA VAL A 151 18.14 -17.00 -17.44
C VAL A 151 19.59 -16.80 -17.04
N LYS A 152 19.85 -15.80 -16.20
CA LYS A 152 21.16 -15.53 -15.61
C LYS A 152 21.07 -15.63 -14.09
N TRP A 153 21.89 -16.48 -13.51
CA TRP A 153 22.03 -16.61 -12.07
C TRP A 153 23.16 -15.73 -11.56
N VAL A 154 22.85 -14.91 -10.57
CA VAL A 154 23.80 -13.97 -9.95
C VAL A 154 23.85 -14.24 -8.46
N GLN A 155 25.05 -14.37 -7.90
CA GLN A 155 25.21 -14.51 -6.46
C GLN A 155 24.89 -13.16 -5.79
N SER A 156 24.01 -13.18 -4.79
CA SER A 156 23.59 -11.99 -4.05
C SER A 156 23.98 -12.10 -2.57
N SER A 157 24.18 -10.95 -1.92
CA SER A 157 24.42 -10.83 -0.47
C SER A 157 23.13 -10.63 0.33
N ILE A 158 21.97 -10.54 -0.32
CA ILE A 158 20.66 -10.37 0.33
C ILE A 158 20.34 -11.65 1.12
N LYS A 159 19.90 -11.48 2.38
CA LYS A 159 19.43 -12.61 3.19
C LYS A 159 18.06 -13.05 2.71
N PHE A 160 17.77 -14.34 2.82
CA PHE A 160 16.47 -14.88 2.42
C PHE A 160 15.28 -14.26 3.15
N ALA A 161 15.44 -13.86 4.42
CA ALA A 161 14.39 -13.20 5.19
C ALA A 161 13.99 -11.84 4.60
N ASP A 162 14.97 -11.11 4.07
CA ASP A 162 14.85 -9.72 3.61
C ASP A 162 14.50 -9.65 2.11
N ARG A 163 14.27 -10.81 1.46
CA ARG A 163 14.06 -10.89 -0.01
C ARG A 163 12.82 -10.14 -0.50
N PHE A 164 11.83 -9.93 0.37
CA PHE A 164 10.60 -9.23 0.03
C PHE A 164 10.66 -7.72 0.25
N ASP A 165 11.72 -7.19 0.87
CA ASP A 165 11.84 -5.78 1.24
C ASP A 165 11.77 -4.86 0.02
N LYS A 166 12.31 -5.32 -1.12
CA LYS A 166 12.21 -4.64 -2.42
C LYS A 166 10.76 -4.37 -2.86
N TYR A 167 9.82 -5.22 -2.45
CA TYR A 167 8.40 -5.05 -2.76
C TYR A 167 7.66 -4.27 -1.67
N LEU A 168 8.29 -3.93 -0.55
CA LEU A 168 7.68 -3.16 0.53
C LEU A 168 8.02 -1.67 0.44
N ASP A 169 8.92 -1.27 -0.48
CA ASP A 169 9.39 0.11 -0.58
C ASP A 169 8.22 1.11 -0.74
N PRO A 170 8.03 2.02 0.24
CA PRO A 170 6.91 2.97 0.28
C PRO A 170 6.82 3.87 -0.96
N SER A 171 7.94 4.06 -1.67
CA SER A 171 7.99 4.86 -2.90
C SER A 171 7.13 4.29 -4.04
N PHE A 172 6.86 2.97 -4.04
CA PHE A 172 6.05 2.31 -5.06
C PHE A 172 4.53 2.30 -4.75
N PHE A 173 4.14 2.31 -3.46
CA PHE A 173 2.74 2.17 -3.05
C PHE A 173 2.06 3.46 -2.56
N GLN A 174 2.81 4.48 -2.14
CA GLN A 174 2.21 5.70 -1.62
C GLN A 174 2.05 6.76 -2.70
N HIS A 175 0.82 6.92 -3.21
CA HIS A 175 0.42 8.22 -3.74
C HIS A 175 0.66 9.28 -2.65
N ARG A 176 1.39 10.34 -2.98
CA ARG A 176 1.72 11.49 -2.10
C ARG A 176 0.50 12.35 -1.69
N ILE A 177 -0.66 11.73 -1.52
CA ILE A 177 -1.96 12.37 -1.28
C ILE A 177 -2.34 12.30 0.21
N HIS A 178 -1.72 11.42 1.01
CA HIS A 178 -2.08 11.28 2.44
C HIS A 178 -1.77 12.55 3.27
N TRP A 179 -0.66 13.24 2.97
CA TRP A 179 -0.27 14.46 3.70
C TRP A 179 -1.28 15.61 3.51
N PHE A 180 -1.97 15.69 2.37
CA PHE A 180 -3.00 16.69 2.12
C PHE A 180 -4.25 16.48 3.01
N SER A 181 -4.65 15.22 3.25
CA SER A 181 -5.76 14.88 4.16
C SER A 181 -5.42 15.14 5.63
N ILE A 182 -4.17 14.84 6.04
CA ILE A 182 -3.66 15.18 7.38
C ILE A 182 -3.67 16.69 7.59
N PHE A 183 -3.18 17.46 6.62
CA PHE A 183 -3.16 18.92 6.74
C PHE A 183 -4.57 19.52 6.82
N ASN A 184 -5.50 19.03 5.98
CA ASN A 184 -6.90 19.47 5.97
C ASN A 184 -7.60 19.19 7.31
N SER A 185 -7.41 18.00 7.89
CA SER A 185 -7.97 17.67 9.20
C SER A 185 -7.30 18.44 10.35
N PHE A 186 -5.98 18.64 10.30
CA PHE A 186 -5.25 19.40 11.31
C PHE A 186 -5.67 20.87 11.36
N MET A 187 -5.84 21.52 10.19
CA MET A 187 -6.29 22.91 10.12
C MET A 187 -7.68 23.12 10.73
N MET A 188 -8.61 22.17 10.55
CA MET A 188 -9.92 22.20 11.20
C MET A 188 -9.80 22.14 12.74
N VAL A 189 -8.93 21.29 13.28
CA VAL A 189 -8.72 21.20 14.74
C VAL A 189 -8.13 22.51 15.29
N VAL A 190 -7.10 23.05 14.65
CA VAL A 190 -6.49 24.33 15.08
C VAL A 190 -7.51 25.47 15.05
N PHE A 191 -8.35 25.52 14.02
CA PHE A 191 -9.41 26.53 13.92
C PHE A 191 -10.45 26.40 15.03
N LEU A 192 -10.93 25.19 15.31
CA LEU A 192 -11.89 24.93 16.40
C LEU A 192 -11.31 25.28 17.77
N VAL A 193 -10.07 24.91 18.05
CA VAL A 193 -9.38 25.26 19.30
C VAL A 193 -9.22 26.77 19.42
N GLY A 194 -8.85 27.46 18.33
CA GLY A 194 -8.74 28.92 18.30
C GLY A 194 -10.07 29.63 18.58
N LEU A 195 -11.19 29.14 18.01
CA LEU A 195 -12.52 29.68 18.28
C LEU A 195 -12.93 29.49 19.74
N VAL A 196 -12.76 28.28 20.28
CA VAL A 196 -13.08 27.97 21.68
C VAL A 196 -12.24 28.84 22.62
N TRP A 197 -10.94 28.97 22.34
CA TRP A 197 -10.04 29.81 23.13
C TRP A 197 -10.44 31.29 23.06
N MET A 198 -10.80 31.81 21.88
CA MET A 198 -11.27 33.19 21.73
C MET A 198 -12.54 33.46 22.53
N ILE A 199 -13.52 32.53 22.47
CA ILE A 199 -14.76 32.63 23.26
C ILE A 199 -14.42 32.64 24.74
N LEU A 200 -13.59 31.70 25.20
CA LEU A 200 -13.19 31.56 26.60
C LEU A 200 -12.45 32.81 27.11
N VAL A 201 -11.51 33.35 26.33
CA VAL A 201 -10.79 34.59 26.68
C VAL A 201 -11.74 35.78 26.69
N ARG A 202 -12.74 35.82 25.80
CA ARG A 202 -13.74 36.88 25.76
C ARG A 202 -14.69 36.81 26.96
N THR A 203 -15.13 35.62 27.36
CA THR A 203 -15.95 35.43 28.57
C THR A 203 -15.14 35.77 29.82
N LEU A 204 -13.91 35.25 29.94
CA LEU A 204 -13.04 35.56 31.08
C LEU A 204 -12.73 37.06 31.21
N ARG A 205 -12.42 37.76 30.12
CA ARG A 205 -12.18 39.21 30.18
C ARG A 205 -13.44 39.99 30.58
N LYS A 206 -14.61 39.58 30.08
CA LYS A 206 -15.90 40.18 30.45
C LYS A 206 -16.21 39.95 31.92
N ASP A 207 -16.01 38.73 32.41
CA ASP A 207 -16.28 38.36 33.80
C ASP A 207 -15.29 39.08 34.74
N TYR A 208 -14.00 39.12 34.39
CA TYR A 208 -12.99 39.86 35.16
C TYR A 208 -13.30 41.36 35.25
N ALA A 209 -13.69 41.99 34.15
CA ALA A 209 -14.06 43.41 34.14
C ALA A 209 -15.33 43.72 34.95
N ARG A 210 -16.26 42.75 35.06
CA ARG A 210 -17.43 42.86 35.94
C ARG A 210 -17.01 42.86 37.42
N TYR A 211 -16.15 41.93 37.81
CA TYR A 211 -15.67 41.81 39.20
C TYR A 211 -14.88 43.05 39.66
N GLN A 212 -14.02 43.60 38.81
CA GLN A 212 -13.24 44.80 39.17
C GLN A 212 -14.11 46.05 39.39
N LYS A 213 -15.32 46.08 38.82
CA LYS A 213 -16.27 47.19 39.01
C LYS A 213 -17.05 47.07 40.33
N GLU A 214 -17.35 45.84 40.77
CA GLU A 214 -18.00 45.57 42.06
C GLU A 214 -17.09 45.90 43.26
N ASP A 215 -15.76 45.71 43.16
CA ASP A 215 -14.80 46.08 44.22
C ASP A 215 -14.59 47.60 44.41
N SER A 216 -15.10 48.45 43.49
CA SER A 216 -14.85 49.91 43.48
C SER A 216 -16.01 50.76 44.02
N ILE A 217 -17.11 50.13 44.42
CA ILE A 217 -18.28 50.80 45.01
C ILE A 217 -18.35 50.39 46.48
N ASP A 218 -17.75 51.21 47.33
CA ASP A 218 -17.83 51.07 48.78
C ASP A 218 -19.25 51.45 49.24
N ASP A 219 -19.82 50.53 50.02
CA ASP A 219 -20.90 50.65 51.00
C ASP A 219 -22.37 50.93 50.61
N LEU A 220 -23.19 49.93 50.96
CA LEU A 220 -24.45 50.02 51.72
C LEU A 220 -25.69 49.33 51.10
N ASP A 221 -25.52 48.21 50.42
CA ASP A 221 -26.63 47.26 50.12
C ASP A 221 -26.15 45.79 50.13
N ALA A 222 -25.22 45.50 51.05
CA ALA A 222 -24.57 44.20 51.21
C ALA A 222 -25.48 43.15 51.90
N ASP A 223 -26.68 42.92 51.38
CA ASP A 223 -27.54 41.83 51.90
C ASP A 223 -28.23 40.94 50.85
N LEU A 224 -28.33 41.29 49.55
CA LEU A 224 -29.09 40.43 48.62
C LEU A 224 -28.51 40.45 47.20
N GLY A 225 -27.41 39.72 46.98
CA GLY A 225 -26.75 39.73 45.68
C GLY A 225 -25.87 38.51 45.37
N ASP A 226 -26.29 37.33 45.80
CA ASP A 226 -26.11 36.05 45.11
C ASP A 226 -24.72 35.83 44.44
N GLU A 227 -23.82 35.12 45.13
CA GLU A 227 -22.57 34.59 44.60
C GLU A 227 -22.81 33.64 43.39
N TYR A 228 -23.10 34.17 42.21
CA TYR A 228 -23.43 33.32 41.06
C TYR A 228 -22.20 32.59 40.51
N GLY A 229 -22.32 31.27 40.40
CA GLY A 229 -21.50 30.42 39.52
C GLY A 229 -20.49 29.51 40.24
N TRP A 230 -19.34 29.29 39.60
CA TRP A 230 -18.31 28.33 40.03
C TRP A 230 -17.73 28.61 41.43
N LYS A 231 -17.88 29.84 41.95
CA LYS A 231 -17.45 30.23 43.31
C LYS A 231 -18.27 29.57 44.42
N GLN A 232 -19.59 29.41 44.27
CA GLN A 232 -20.40 28.61 45.20
C GLN A 232 -19.95 27.14 45.21
N VAL A 233 -19.42 26.66 44.09
CA VAL A 233 -18.99 25.26 43.93
C VAL A 233 -17.57 25.02 44.48
N HIS A 234 -16.81 26.06 44.83
CA HIS A 234 -15.46 25.91 45.39
C HIS A 234 -15.46 25.07 46.68
N GLY A 235 -16.54 25.13 47.47
CA GLY A 235 -16.76 24.27 48.63
C GLY A 235 -17.32 22.88 48.31
N ASP A 236 -18.06 22.74 47.21
CA ASP A 236 -18.69 21.47 46.79
C ASP A 236 -17.72 20.50 46.13
N VAL A 237 -16.56 20.95 45.65
CA VAL A 237 -15.46 20.07 45.15
C VAL A 237 -15.00 19.07 46.21
N PHE A 238 -15.12 19.42 47.49
CA PHE A 238 -14.75 18.54 48.61
C PHE A 238 -15.91 17.68 49.11
N ARG A 239 -17.10 17.79 48.51
CA ARG A 239 -18.26 17.00 48.92
C ARG A 239 -18.19 15.61 48.30
N ALA A 240 -18.38 14.59 49.14
CA ALA A 240 -18.44 13.22 48.64
C ALA A 240 -19.61 13.09 47.64
N PRO A 241 -19.38 12.53 46.43
CA PRO A 241 -20.45 12.34 45.46
C PRO A 241 -21.45 11.30 45.97
N SER A 242 -22.70 11.35 45.48
CA SER A 242 -23.77 10.45 45.92
C SER A 242 -23.44 8.95 45.77
N MET A 243 -22.54 8.60 44.85
CA MET A 243 -22.03 7.24 44.63
C MET A 243 -20.50 7.22 44.46
N PRO A 244 -19.73 7.25 45.56
CA PRO A 244 -18.27 7.39 45.49
C PRO A 244 -17.58 6.18 44.88
N LEU A 245 -18.12 4.98 45.08
CA LEU A 245 -17.59 3.72 44.53
C LEU A 245 -17.65 3.67 43.00
N LEU A 246 -18.79 4.03 42.41
CA LEU A 246 -18.94 4.04 40.96
C LEU A 246 -18.08 5.13 40.32
N PHE A 247 -18.02 6.32 40.94
CA PHE A 247 -17.19 7.40 40.47
C PHE A 247 -15.69 7.03 40.49
N ALA A 248 -15.21 6.47 41.60
CA ALA A 248 -13.83 5.99 41.72
C ALA A 248 -13.52 4.86 40.72
N SER A 249 -14.47 3.94 40.51
CA SER A 249 -14.34 2.86 39.51
C SER A 249 -14.25 3.41 38.08
N CYS A 250 -15.06 4.40 37.72
CA CYS A 250 -15.02 5.00 36.38
C CYS A 250 -13.72 5.78 36.15
N ILE A 251 -13.26 6.56 37.13
CA ILE A 251 -11.98 7.28 37.03
C ILE A 251 -10.81 6.30 36.97
N GLY A 252 -10.79 5.28 37.83
CA GLY A 252 -9.74 4.26 37.82
C GLY A 252 -9.68 3.51 36.50
N ALA A 253 -10.83 3.07 35.98
CA ALA A 253 -10.91 2.43 34.67
C ALA A 253 -10.45 3.36 33.54
N GLY A 254 -10.88 4.62 33.57
CA GLY A 254 -10.45 5.64 32.60
C GLY A 254 -8.94 5.86 32.63
N TYR A 255 -8.35 5.98 33.81
CA TYR A 255 -6.91 6.15 33.99
C TYR A 255 -6.12 4.91 33.52
N HIS A 256 -6.63 3.71 33.79
CA HIS A 256 -6.03 2.47 33.29
C HIS A 256 -6.05 2.39 31.77
N VAL A 257 -7.20 2.65 31.14
CA VAL A 257 -7.33 2.64 29.67
C VAL A 257 -6.42 3.70 29.04
N PHE A 258 -6.39 4.90 29.59
CA PHE A 258 -5.51 5.98 29.11
C PHE A 258 -4.03 5.60 29.21
N THR A 259 -3.61 5.07 30.36
CA THR A 259 -2.22 4.68 30.59
C THR A 259 -1.80 3.54 29.65
N VAL A 260 -2.64 2.52 29.49
CA VAL A 260 -2.37 1.41 28.56
C VAL A 260 -2.28 1.92 27.13
N ALA A 261 -3.18 2.81 26.70
CA ALA A 261 -3.14 3.40 25.37
C ALA A 261 -1.83 4.18 25.13
N VAL A 262 -1.42 5.04 26.07
CA VAL A 262 -0.18 5.81 25.98
C VAL A 262 1.05 4.90 25.92
N ILE A 263 1.14 3.90 26.80
CA ILE A 263 2.28 2.97 26.80
C ILE A 263 2.34 2.19 25.48
N THR A 264 1.19 1.73 24.98
CA THR A 264 1.13 0.97 23.71
C THR A 264 1.59 1.83 22.54
N ILE A 265 1.18 3.11 22.48
CA ILE A 265 1.62 4.06 21.45
C ILE A 265 3.14 4.29 21.54
N VAL A 266 3.68 4.51 22.74
CA VAL A 266 5.13 4.71 22.93
C VAL A 266 5.91 3.47 22.52
N LEU A 267 5.46 2.27 22.92
CA LEU A 267 6.09 1.02 22.53
C LEU A 267 6.02 0.76 21.02
N ALA A 268 4.94 1.15 20.35
CA ALA A 268 4.83 1.04 18.89
C ALA A 268 5.87 1.96 18.19
N ILE A 269 5.95 3.23 18.62
CA ILE A 269 6.93 4.19 18.08
C ILE A 269 8.37 3.72 18.32
N VAL A 270 8.65 3.23 19.52
CA VAL A 270 9.99 2.73 19.88
C VAL A 270 10.29 1.41 19.18
N GLY A 271 9.32 0.51 19.07
CA GLY A 271 9.45 -0.80 18.44
C GLY A 271 9.82 -0.68 16.96
N GLU A 272 9.13 0.19 16.21
CA GLU A 272 9.50 0.49 14.82
C GLU A 272 10.95 0.97 14.68
N PHE A 273 11.45 1.75 15.66
CA PHE A 273 12.82 2.24 15.70
C PHE A 273 13.90 1.19 15.99
N TYR A 274 13.53 0.05 16.60
CA TYR A 274 14.47 -1.04 16.92
C TYR A 274 14.41 -2.20 15.93
N THR A 275 13.39 -2.24 15.08
CA THR A 275 13.22 -3.27 14.03
C THR A 275 13.72 -2.84 12.65
N GLU A 276 14.16 -1.58 12.48
CA GLU A 276 15.11 -1.16 11.43
C GLU A 276 16.57 -1.40 11.86
#